data_AF-A0A7C1NKH7-F1
#
_entry.id   AF-A0A7C1NKH7-F1
#
_cell.length_a   1.000
_cell.length_b   1.000
_cell.length_c   1.000
_cell.angle_alpha   90.00
_cell.angle_beta   90.00
_cell.angle_gamma   90.00
#
_symmetry.space_group_name_H-M   'P 1'
#
loop_
_entity.id
_entity.type
_entity.pdbx_description
1 polymer ?
#
loop_
_entity_poly.entity_id
_entity_poly.type
_entity_poly.pdbx_seq_one_letter_code
_entity_poly.pdbx_strand_id
1 'polypeptide(L)'
;MRVRFERFYQGNTRLFYDEPLQQQRYETCLLANRSMHTITLPEDLPALVKMANEVNRRCYAQIAMVDEDDSSPDWSSVLDLIIARIILRYGNSSEGRRALRSLIMADDVLASTVFEQIALMERLELVDWCIDLAFVSRSTDEIVGYAIEALVNLGADLRPFRPLLHRFVRQNALYSPMAAQALCQMNDMRGWNYLVQGLFSTDEWRFASSSNSLCELHHRIIPPRWVVNRILHWIRCLPHAIPPKLRMDSFEVFIVKKIVRFILQYPLDFPQKVSLLLVLQQRIAQKPDAYHPAFRMLAHDVLIWARASRYPYQLWRQLEWPPAIRPYIHPSNAPVAGLLRMLVQEYKGVDIFEEIRTWKPQS
;
A
#
# COMPACT_ATOMS: atom_id res chain seq x y z
N MET A 1 -24.11 45.16 9.01
CA MET A 1 -24.25 43.88 9.75
C MET A 1 -23.00 43.04 9.51
N ARG A 2 -22.07 43.01 10.47
CA ARG A 2 -20.86 42.18 10.41
C ARG A 2 -21.17 40.84 11.07
N VAL A 3 -21.11 39.76 10.29
CA VAL A 3 -21.20 38.38 10.80
C VAL A 3 -20.00 38.15 11.72
N ARG A 4 -20.24 38.01 13.03
CA ARG A 4 -19.22 37.58 13.99
C ARG A 4 -18.93 36.10 13.72
N PHE A 5 -17.77 35.83 13.14
CA PHE A 5 -17.20 34.48 13.11
C PHE A 5 -16.77 34.13 14.54
N GLU A 6 -17.48 33.20 15.18
CA GLU A 6 -17.03 32.61 16.44
C GLU A 6 -15.74 31.81 16.16
N ARG A 7 -14.68 32.19 16.86
CA ARG A 7 -13.39 31.50 16.82
C ARG A 7 -13.56 30.13 17.48
N PHE A 8 -13.60 29.05 16.69
CA PHE A 8 -13.59 27.66 17.18
C PHE A 8 -12.23 27.22 17.76
N TYR A 9 -11.36 28.16 18.13
CA TYR A 9 -10.01 27.90 18.61
C TYR A 9 -9.79 28.60 19.95
N GLN A 10 -9.86 27.85 21.04
CA GLN A 10 -9.40 28.29 22.35
C GLN A 10 -8.46 27.22 22.90
N GLY A 11 -7.18 27.57 22.99
CA GLY A 11 -6.09 26.70 23.42
C GLY A 11 -6.06 26.47 24.93
N ASN A 12 -7.04 25.74 25.47
CA ASN A 12 -6.94 25.15 26.81
C ASN A 12 -7.50 23.72 26.81
N THR A 13 -6.54 22.77 26.75
CA THR A 13 -6.54 21.37 27.22
C THR A 13 -7.88 20.64 27.48
N ARG A 14 -8.09 19.57 26.70
CA ARG A 14 -8.37 18.19 27.18
C ARG A 14 -8.07 17.20 26.04
N LEU A 15 -7.06 16.36 26.23
CA LEU A 15 -6.74 15.24 25.34
C LEU A 15 -7.76 14.13 25.61
N PHE A 16 -8.66 13.87 24.67
CA PHE A 16 -9.50 12.67 24.70
C PHE A 16 -8.74 11.53 24.04
N TYR A 17 -8.09 10.70 24.86
CA TYR A 17 -7.31 9.52 24.45
C TYR A 17 -8.19 8.33 23.98
N ASP A 18 -9.44 8.56 23.59
CA ASP A 18 -10.41 7.47 23.36
C ASP A 18 -10.44 6.95 21.92
N GLU A 19 -9.70 7.56 20.99
CA GLU A 19 -9.74 7.19 19.56
C GLU A 19 -8.35 6.68 19.10
N PRO A 20 -8.22 5.41 18.68
CA PRO A 20 -6.96 4.83 18.17
C PRO A 20 -6.29 5.67 17.06
N LEU A 21 -7.09 6.40 16.29
CA LEU A 21 -6.64 7.34 15.26
C LEU A 21 -5.90 8.57 15.83
N GLN A 22 -6.27 9.07 17.02
CA GLN A 22 -5.50 10.14 17.67
C GLN A 22 -4.12 9.64 18.10
N GLN A 23 -4.01 8.38 18.52
CA GLN A 23 -2.74 7.77 18.87
C GLN A 23 -1.85 7.57 17.62
N GLN A 24 -2.42 7.10 16.51
CA GLN A 24 -1.69 6.97 15.24
C GLN A 24 -1.24 8.33 14.69
N ARG A 25 -2.08 9.37 14.79
CA ARG A 25 -1.71 10.75 14.43
C ARG A 25 -0.60 11.28 15.32
N TYR A 26 -0.66 11.00 16.62
CA TYR A 26 0.38 11.37 17.58
C TYR A 26 1.74 10.73 17.21
N GLU A 27 1.75 9.43 16.92
CA GLU A 27 2.95 8.71 16.48
C GLU A 27 3.50 9.26 15.15
N THR A 28 2.62 9.57 14.19
CA THR A 28 3.01 10.10 12.88
C THR A 28 3.55 11.54 12.97
N CYS A 29 2.91 12.41 13.76
CA CYS A 29 3.37 13.78 13.99
C CYS A 29 4.69 13.84 14.77
N LEU A 30 4.89 12.94 15.74
CA LEU A 30 6.17 12.78 16.45
C LEU A 30 7.29 12.39 15.50
N LEU A 31 7.04 11.43 14.61
CA LEU A 31 8.02 10.99 13.61
C LEU A 31 8.36 12.08 12.58
N ALA A 32 7.42 13.00 12.33
CA ALA A 32 7.56 14.07 11.34
C ALA A 32 8.03 15.42 11.92
N ASN A 33 8.28 15.54 13.23
CA ASN A 33 8.64 16.81 13.90
C ASN A 33 7.66 17.98 13.62
N ARG A 34 6.37 17.68 13.36
CA ARG A 34 5.36 18.70 13.05
C ARG A 34 4.70 19.27 14.30
N SER A 35 4.25 20.53 14.22
CA SER A 35 3.55 21.19 15.32
C SER A 35 2.22 20.48 15.66
N MET A 36 2.04 20.13 16.93
CA MET A 36 0.81 19.48 17.41
C MET A 36 -0.25 20.53 17.72
N HIS A 37 -1.31 20.53 16.94
CA HIS A 37 -2.50 21.35 17.18
C HIS A 37 -3.57 20.53 17.87
N THR A 38 -3.96 20.93 19.09
CA THR A 38 -5.09 20.35 19.82
C THR A 38 -6.41 20.79 19.18
N ILE A 39 -7.24 19.84 18.76
CA ILE A 39 -8.52 20.12 18.09
C ILE A 39 -9.65 19.60 18.96
N THR A 40 -10.56 20.50 19.33
CA THR A 40 -11.80 20.15 20.03
C THR A 40 -12.87 19.84 19.00
N LEU A 41 -13.37 18.60 19.01
CA LEU A 41 -14.46 18.18 18.12
C LEU A 41 -15.83 18.46 18.78
N PRO A 42 -16.81 18.98 18.02
CA PRO A 42 -18.19 19.09 18.49
C PRO A 42 -18.78 17.73 18.85
N GLU A 43 -19.75 17.73 19.76
CA GLU A 43 -20.46 16.52 20.15
C GLU A 43 -21.69 16.26 19.28
N ASP A 44 -22.32 17.30 18.71
CA ASP A 44 -23.54 17.18 17.91
C ASP A 44 -23.26 16.95 16.41
N LEU A 45 -24.07 16.07 15.80
CA LEU A 45 -23.94 15.70 14.38
C LEU A 45 -24.01 16.90 13.41
N PRO A 46 -24.93 17.87 13.57
CA PRO A 46 -24.97 19.04 12.67
C PRO A 46 -23.70 19.89 12.73
N ALA A 47 -23.13 20.13 13.91
CA ALA A 47 -21.86 20.85 14.04
C ALA A 47 -20.69 20.07 13.45
N LEU A 48 -20.64 18.74 13.64
CA LEU A 48 -19.62 17.88 13.03
C LEU A 48 -19.66 17.95 11.50
N VAL A 49 -20.85 17.84 10.88
CA VAL A 49 -21.02 17.95 9.43
C VAL A 49 -20.62 19.33 8.92
N LYS A 50 -21.00 20.40 9.64
CA LYS A 50 -20.59 21.77 9.29
C LYS A 50 -19.06 21.93 9.37
N MET A 51 -18.44 21.37 10.39
CA MET A 51 -16.99 21.40 10.58
C MET A 51 -16.26 20.62 9.49
N ALA A 52 -16.75 19.44 9.10
CA ALA A 52 -16.19 18.65 8.00
C ALA A 52 -16.15 19.45 6.69
N ASN A 53 -17.26 20.10 6.33
CA ASN A 53 -17.34 20.93 5.13
C ASN A 53 -16.43 22.16 5.18
N GLU A 54 -16.27 22.79 6.35
CA GLU A 54 -15.33 23.91 6.54
C GLU A 54 -13.88 23.46 6.40
N VAL A 55 -13.51 22.35 7.04
CA VAL A 55 -12.16 21.79 6.94
C VAL A 55 -11.85 21.34 5.52
N ASN A 56 -12.79 20.71 4.82
CA ASN A 56 -12.60 20.31 3.42
C ASN A 56 -12.26 21.51 2.52
N ARG A 57 -12.94 22.64 2.70
CA ARG A 57 -12.61 23.89 1.97
C ARG A 57 -11.20 24.40 2.27
N ARG A 58 -10.71 24.18 3.49
CA ARG A 58 -9.33 24.54 3.88
C ARG A 58 -8.29 23.59 3.32
N CYS A 59 -8.60 22.29 3.20
CA CYS A 59 -7.75 21.34 2.49
C CYS A 59 -7.49 21.83 1.06
N TYR A 60 -8.54 22.24 0.33
CA TYR A 60 -8.38 22.81 -1.01
C TYR A 60 -7.56 24.11 -1.04
N ALA A 61 -7.76 25.00 -0.06
CA ALA A 61 -6.98 26.24 0.03
C ALA A 61 -5.49 25.98 0.29
N GLN A 62 -5.17 24.97 1.10
CA GLN A 62 -3.79 24.54 1.37
C GLN A 62 -3.17 23.92 0.12
N ILE A 63 -3.89 23.07 -0.61
CA ILE A 63 -3.41 22.47 -1.88
C ILE A 63 -3.14 23.56 -2.94
N ALA A 64 -3.94 24.63 -2.95
CA ALA A 64 -3.80 25.72 -3.92
C ALA A 64 -2.69 26.73 -3.57
N MET A 65 -2.25 26.82 -2.32
CA MET A 65 -1.17 27.71 -1.88
C MET A 65 0.12 26.90 -1.71
N VAL A 66 1.02 27.02 -2.70
CA VAL A 66 2.28 26.25 -2.80
C VAL A 66 3.33 26.64 -1.74
N ASP A 67 3.10 27.68 -0.94
CA ASP A 67 4.02 28.12 0.12
C ASP A 67 3.42 27.81 1.50
N GLU A 68 3.86 26.70 2.10
CA GLU A 68 3.55 26.38 3.50
C GLU A 68 4.51 27.10 4.45
N ASP A 69 3.94 27.95 5.29
CA ASP A 69 4.49 28.20 6.61
C ASP A 69 4.30 26.89 7.43
N ASP A 70 5.39 26.30 7.91
CA ASP A 70 5.48 25.02 8.65
C ASP A 70 4.62 24.98 9.95
N SER A 71 3.94 26.08 10.25
CA SER A 71 3.08 26.31 11.40
C SER A 71 1.61 25.92 11.18
N SER A 72 1.18 25.68 9.93
CA SER A 72 -0.23 25.40 9.62
C SER A 72 -0.65 23.96 9.98
N PRO A 73 -1.89 23.73 10.46
CA PRO A 73 -2.37 22.39 10.74
C PRO A 73 -2.53 21.57 9.45
N ASP A 74 -2.15 20.29 9.49
CA ASP A 74 -2.50 19.33 8.44
C ASP A 74 -4.02 19.10 8.44
N TRP A 75 -4.74 19.83 7.58
CA TRP A 75 -6.19 19.80 7.49
C TRP A 75 -6.74 18.45 7.04
N SER A 76 -5.98 17.64 6.30
CA SER A 76 -6.37 16.27 5.93
C SER A 76 -6.54 15.40 7.17
N SER A 77 -5.54 15.41 8.05
CA SER A 77 -5.59 14.69 9.33
C SER A 77 -6.72 15.18 10.25
N VAL A 78 -7.13 16.45 10.13
CA VAL A 78 -8.29 16.97 10.88
C VAL A 78 -9.59 16.43 10.33
N LEU A 79 -9.72 16.38 9.00
CA LEU A 79 -10.90 15.86 8.32
C LEU A 79 -11.11 14.39 8.67
N ASP A 80 -10.05 13.58 8.67
CA ASP A 80 -10.07 12.17 9.08
C ASP A 80 -10.71 11.98 10.46
N LEU A 81 -10.28 12.78 11.46
CA LEU A 81 -10.82 12.70 12.82
C LEU A 81 -12.30 13.07 12.89
N ILE A 82 -12.73 14.11 12.17
CA ILE A 82 -14.14 14.53 12.16
C ILE A 82 -15.00 13.40 11.57
N ILE A 83 -14.57 12.84 10.45
CA ILE A 83 -15.29 11.77 9.75
C ILE A 83 -15.32 10.49 10.60
N ALA A 84 -14.20 10.10 11.20
CA ALA A 84 -14.13 8.96 12.13
C ALA A 84 -15.09 9.14 13.31
N ARG A 85 -15.17 10.34 13.89
CA ARG A 85 -16.12 10.68 14.98
C ARG A 85 -17.57 10.49 14.55
N ILE A 86 -17.93 10.97 13.35
CA ILE A 86 -19.28 10.81 12.80
C ILE A 86 -19.60 9.32 12.62
N ILE A 87 -18.69 8.55 12.05
CA ILE A 87 -18.84 7.11 11.83
C ILE A 87 -19.02 6.37 13.16
N LEU A 88 -18.14 6.61 14.15
CA LEU A 88 -18.18 5.94 15.45
C LEU A 88 -19.49 6.13 16.19
N ARG A 89 -19.98 7.37 16.23
CA ARG A 89 -21.11 7.75 17.08
C ARG A 89 -22.45 7.65 16.38
N TYR A 90 -22.47 7.89 15.08
CA TYR A 90 -23.71 8.06 14.32
C TYR A 90 -23.83 7.11 13.12
N GLY A 91 -22.79 6.35 12.75
CA GLY A 91 -22.81 5.48 11.57
C GLY A 91 -23.96 4.46 11.54
N ASN A 92 -24.44 4.03 12.72
CA ASN A 92 -25.55 3.09 12.83
C ASN A 92 -26.94 3.76 12.91
N SER A 93 -27.01 5.08 13.02
CA SER A 93 -28.28 5.81 13.04
C SER A 93 -28.71 6.23 11.64
N SER A 94 -30.02 6.30 11.40
CA SER A 94 -30.57 6.76 10.11
C SER A 94 -30.21 8.21 9.81
N GLU A 95 -30.01 9.04 10.82
CA GLU A 95 -29.53 10.42 10.70
C GLU A 95 -28.05 10.48 10.32
N GLY A 96 -27.20 9.68 10.98
CA GLY A 96 -25.78 9.62 10.67
C GLY A 96 -25.50 9.07 9.27
N ARG A 97 -26.19 7.99 8.86
CA ARG A 97 -26.08 7.47 7.48
C ARG A 97 -26.51 8.51 6.44
N ARG A 98 -27.56 9.29 6.71
CA ARG A 98 -27.98 10.41 5.83
C ARG A 98 -26.92 11.51 5.77
N ALA A 99 -26.35 11.89 6.90
CA ALA A 99 -25.28 12.88 6.98
C ALA A 99 -24.04 12.43 6.20
N LEU A 100 -23.58 11.20 6.42
CA LEU A 100 -22.45 10.62 5.69
C LEU A 100 -22.72 10.54 4.19
N ARG A 101 -23.93 10.12 3.77
CA ARG A 101 -24.30 10.13 2.34
C ARG A 101 -24.27 11.54 1.76
N SER A 102 -24.72 12.55 2.51
CA SER A 102 -24.63 13.94 2.07
C SER A 102 -23.17 14.40 1.91
N LEU A 103 -22.26 13.95 2.77
CA LEU A 103 -20.83 14.27 2.67
C LEU A 103 -20.19 13.58 1.45
N ILE A 104 -20.45 12.28 1.27
CA ILE A 104 -19.95 11.52 0.10
C ILE A 104 -20.40 12.14 -1.22
N MET A 105 -21.68 12.53 -1.31
CA MET A 105 -22.24 13.07 -2.55
C MET A 105 -21.86 14.54 -2.79
N ALA A 106 -21.26 15.21 -1.81
CA ALA A 106 -20.89 16.62 -1.92
C ALA A 106 -19.55 16.81 -2.64
N ASP A 107 -18.57 15.93 -2.38
CA ASP A 107 -17.18 16.13 -2.81
C ASP A 107 -16.38 14.81 -2.76
N ASP A 108 -15.48 14.62 -3.73
CA ASP A 108 -14.71 13.37 -3.86
C ASP A 108 -13.70 13.17 -2.72
N VAL A 109 -13.12 14.25 -2.15
CA VAL A 109 -12.21 14.14 -0.99
C VAL A 109 -12.99 13.64 0.21
N LEU A 110 -14.18 14.20 0.46
CA LEU A 110 -15.07 13.70 1.52
C LEU A 110 -15.47 12.25 1.28
N ALA A 111 -15.76 11.87 0.03
CA ALA A 111 -16.06 10.48 -0.31
C ALA A 111 -14.90 9.54 0.04
N SER A 112 -13.69 9.85 -0.45
CA SER A 112 -12.46 9.08 -0.17
C SER A 112 -12.25 8.94 1.33
N THR A 113 -12.26 10.05 2.07
CA THR A 113 -12.06 10.04 3.53
C THR A 113 -13.10 9.19 4.25
N VAL A 114 -14.39 9.30 3.88
CA VAL A 114 -15.43 8.46 4.51
C VAL A 114 -15.17 6.98 4.29
N PHE A 115 -14.90 6.56 3.06
CA PHE A 115 -14.66 5.15 2.76
C PHE A 115 -13.37 4.61 3.37
N GLU A 116 -12.30 5.39 3.37
CA GLU A 116 -11.05 5.07 4.04
C GLU A 116 -11.26 4.85 5.54
N GLN A 117 -11.96 5.77 6.22
CA GLN A 117 -12.24 5.63 7.65
C GLN A 117 -13.13 4.42 7.95
N ILE A 118 -14.13 4.12 7.11
CA ILE A 118 -14.94 2.90 7.26
C ILE A 118 -14.05 1.65 7.23
N ALA A 119 -13.12 1.60 6.28
CA ALA A 119 -12.22 0.46 6.10
C ALA A 119 -11.19 0.36 7.23
N LEU A 120 -10.53 1.46 7.59
CA LEU A 120 -9.51 1.52 8.65
C LEU A 120 -10.07 1.13 10.02
N MET A 121 -11.33 1.49 10.27
CA MET A 121 -12.01 1.23 11.53
C MET A 121 -12.79 -0.09 11.52
N GLU A 122 -12.67 -0.88 10.45
CA GLU A 122 -13.31 -2.18 10.25
C GLU A 122 -14.82 -2.17 10.55
N ARG A 123 -15.53 -1.13 10.10
CA ARG A 123 -16.97 -0.94 10.39
C ARG A 123 -17.86 -1.86 9.55
N LEU A 124 -17.89 -3.14 9.90
CA LEU A 124 -18.64 -4.19 9.18
C LEU A 124 -20.15 -3.89 9.04
N GLU A 125 -20.72 -3.14 9.98
CA GLU A 125 -22.13 -2.73 9.97
C GLU A 125 -22.48 -1.77 8.82
N LEU A 126 -21.48 -1.19 8.16
CA LEU A 126 -21.62 -0.26 7.02
C LEU A 126 -21.35 -0.94 5.67
N VAL A 127 -21.10 -2.26 5.65
CA VAL A 127 -20.87 -3.03 4.42
C VAL A 127 -22.06 -2.97 3.47
N ASP A 128 -23.29 -3.05 4.01
CA ASP A 128 -24.53 -2.92 3.24
C ASP A 128 -24.58 -1.60 2.47
N TRP A 129 -24.13 -0.53 3.13
CA TRP A 129 -24.09 0.80 2.56
C TRP A 129 -23.01 0.97 1.49
N CYS A 130 -21.82 0.40 1.70
CA CYS A 130 -20.78 0.35 0.67
C CYS A 130 -21.23 -0.47 -0.56
N ILE A 131 -21.94 -1.59 -0.34
CA ILE A 131 -22.54 -2.40 -1.43
C ILE A 131 -23.55 -1.57 -2.23
N ASP A 132 -24.44 -0.84 -1.55
CA ASP A 132 -25.40 0.04 -2.21
C ASP A 132 -24.70 1.03 -3.14
N LEU A 133 -23.69 1.75 -2.63
CA LEU A 133 -22.97 2.77 -3.38
C LEU A 133 -22.11 2.19 -4.52
N ALA A 134 -21.57 0.99 -4.37
CA ALA A 134 -20.72 0.33 -5.37
C ALA A 134 -21.52 -0.34 -6.51
N PHE A 135 -22.69 -0.92 -6.21
CA PHE A 135 -23.35 -1.85 -7.14
C PHE A 135 -24.83 -1.56 -7.42
N VAL A 136 -25.50 -0.76 -6.61
CA VAL A 136 -26.97 -0.58 -6.68
C VAL A 136 -27.35 0.84 -7.05
N SER A 137 -26.89 1.80 -6.27
CA SER A 137 -27.12 3.23 -6.47
C SER A 137 -26.40 3.73 -7.72
N ARG A 138 -26.98 4.74 -8.37
CA ARG A 138 -26.26 5.52 -9.40
C ARG A 138 -25.32 6.49 -8.68
N SER A 139 -24.04 6.16 -8.70
CA SER A 139 -22.95 6.95 -8.14
C SER A 139 -21.96 7.33 -9.25
N THR A 140 -21.08 8.29 -8.99
CA THR A 140 -19.95 8.60 -9.90
C THR A 140 -18.94 7.45 -9.91
N ASP A 141 -18.09 7.41 -10.94
CA ASP A 141 -17.08 6.35 -11.07
C ASP A 141 -16.09 6.35 -9.89
N GLU A 142 -15.78 7.54 -9.36
CA GLU A 142 -14.92 7.76 -8.19
C GLU A 142 -15.54 7.15 -6.94
N ILE A 143 -16.80 7.47 -6.63
CA ILE A 143 -17.54 6.93 -5.48
C ILE A 143 -17.63 5.40 -5.59
N VAL A 144 -17.89 4.87 -6.78
CA VAL A 144 -17.92 3.42 -7.01
C VAL A 144 -16.55 2.81 -6.70
N GLY A 145 -15.47 3.44 -7.15
CA GLY A 145 -14.09 3.00 -6.88
C GLY A 145 -13.81 2.92 -5.38
N TYR A 146 -14.03 4.02 -4.65
CA TYR A 146 -13.80 4.09 -3.20
C TYR A 146 -14.65 3.09 -2.42
N ALA A 147 -15.91 2.91 -2.81
CA ALA A 147 -16.80 1.93 -2.18
C ALA A 147 -16.31 0.49 -2.37
N ILE A 148 -15.85 0.13 -3.58
CA ILE A 148 -15.28 -1.21 -3.85
C ILE A 148 -13.99 -1.41 -3.05
N GLU A 149 -13.11 -0.41 -3.01
CA GLU A 149 -11.87 -0.47 -2.23
C GLU A 149 -12.14 -0.68 -0.74
N ALA A 150 -13.09 0.04 -0.17
CA ALA A 150 -13.50 -0.16 1.22
C ALA A 150 -14.03 -1.58 1.46
N LEU A 151 -14.86 -2.12 0.58
CA LEU A 151 -15.36 -3.50 0.68
C LEU A 151 -14.23 -4.54 0.63
N VAL A 152 -13.24 -4.31 -0.23
CA VAL A 152 -12.03 -5.14 -0.35
C VAL A 152 -11.22 -5.10 0.94
N ASN A 153 -10.99 -3.92 1.51
CA ASN A 153 -10.22 -3.75 2.74
C ASN A 153 -10.95 -4.37 3.95
N LEU A 154 -12.27 -4.25 4.00
CA LEU A 154 -13.14 -4.92 4.98
C LEU A 154 -13.20 -6.45 4.82
N GLY A 155 -12.75 -6.99 3.70
CA GLY A 155 -12.84 -8.43 3.41
C GLY A 155 -14.29 -8.91 3.19
N ALA A 156 -15.15 -8.04 2.66
CA ALA A 156 -16.54 -8.38 2.38
C ALA A 156 -16.65 -9.50 1.31
N ASP A 157 -17.67 -10.36 1.42
CA ASP A 157 -17.91 -11.39 0.42
C ASP A 157 -18.51 -10.80 -0.86
N LEU A 158 -17.65 -10.54 -1.85
CA LEU A 158 -18.02 -9.97 -3.14
C LEU A 158 -18.37 -11.02 -4.21
N ARG A 159 -18.44 -12.31 -3.85
CA ARG A 159 -18.81 -13.39 -4.79
C ARG A 159 -20.15 -13.14 -5.50
N PRO A 160 -21.22 -12.62 -4.85
CA PRO A 160 -22.47 -12.31 -5.53
C PRO A 160 -22.34 -11.26 -6.65
N PHE A 161 -21.40 -10.32 -6.52
CA PHE A 161 -21.19 -9.21 -7.45
C PHE A 161 -20.15 -9.52 -8.53
N ARG A 162 -19.62 -10.75 -8.57
CA ARG A 162 -18.60 -11.18 -9.53
C ARG A 162 -18.95 -10.84 -11.00
N PRO A 163 -20.19 -11.05 -11.50
CA PRO A 163 -20.53 -10.67 -12.88
C PRO A 163 -20.40 -9.16 -13.16
N LEU A 164 -20.73 -8.31 -12.18
CA LEU A 164 -20.56 -6.85 -12.30
C LEU A 164 -19.09 -6.46 -12.27
N LEU A 165 -18.30 -7.05 -11.36
CA LEU A 165 -16.86 -6.83 -11.29
C LEU A 165 -16.16 -7.25 -12.60
N HIS A 166 -16.60 -8.34 -13.24
CA HIS A 166 -16.11 -8.73 -14.56
C HIS A 166 -16.42 -7.68 -15.64
N ARG A 167 -17.60 -7.07 -15.59
CA ARG A 167 -17.98 -5.99 -16.50
C ARG A 167 -17.14 -4.74 -16.26
N PHE A 168 -16.92 -4.37 -15.00
CA PHE A 168 -16.12 -3.21 -14.61
C PHE A 168 -14.70 -3.30 -15.17
N VAL A 169 -14.02 -4.41 -14.91
CA VAL A 169 -12.67 -4.67 -15.42
C VAL A 169 -12.58 -4.63 -16.96
N ARG A 170 -13.65 -4.98 -17.67
CA ARG A 170 -13.70 -4.89 -19.15
C ARG A 170 -13.90 -3.47 -19.67
N GLN A 171 -14.55 -2.60 -18.89
CA GLN A 171 -14.81 -1.21 -19.28
C GLN A 171 -13.57 -0.34 -19.18
N ASN A 172 -12.60 -0.74 -18.35
CA ASN A 172 -11.35 0.01 -18.12
C ASN A 172 -11.61 1.46 -17.65
N ALA A 173 -12.68 1.65 -16.88
CA ALA A 173 -13.05 2.89 -16.19
C ALA A 173 -12.26 3.09 -14.89
N LEU A 174 -12.46 4.23 -14.21
CA LEU A 174 -11.68 4.61 -13.02
C LEU A 174 -11.74 3.60 -11.87
N TYR A 175 -12.88 2.96 -11.64
CA TYR A 175 -13.05 1.93 -10.59
C TYR A 175 -12.50 0.55 -10.97
N SER A 176 -11.99 0.37 -12.19
CA SER A 176 -11.58 -0.95 -12.70
C SER A 176 -10.40 -1.58 -11.94
N PRO A 177 -9.38 -0.83 -11.47
CA PRO A 177 -8.33 -1.35 -10.60
C PRO A 177 -8.88 -1.91 -9.28
N MET A 178 -9.80 -1.21 -8.62
CA MET A 178 -10.47 -1.66 -7.40
C MET A 178 -11.32 -2.91 -7.68
N ALA A 179 -12.03 -2.93 -8.81
CA ALA A 179 -12.77 -4.12 -9.23
C ALA A 179 -11.84 -5.32 -9.49
N ALA A 180 -10.66 -5.09 -10.08
CA ALA A 180 -9.66 -6.13 -10.28
C ALA A 180 -9.07 -6.62 -8.95
N GLN A 181 -8.83 -5.72 -7.99
CA GLN A 181 -8.40 -6.07 -6.64
C GLN A 181 -9.43 -6.98 -5.94
N ALA A 182 -10.72 -6.62 -6.01
CA ALA A 182 -11.82 -7.47 -5.52
C ALA A 182 -11.82 -8.87 -6.17
N LEU A 183 -11.61 -8.93 -7.50
CA LEU A 183 -11.47 -10.21 -8.20
C LEU A 183 -10.25 -11.02 -7.72
N CYS A 184 -9.12 -10.37 -7.46
CA CYS A 184 -7.93 -11.02 -6.90
C CYS A 184 -8.21 -11.62 -5.52
N GLN A 185 -8.97 -10.94 -4.64
CA GLN A 185 -9.36 -11.49 -3.33
C GLN A 185 -10.15 -12.78 -3.43
N MET A 186 -10.92 -12.93 -4.52
CA MET A 186 -11.66 -14.15 -4.81
C MET A 186 -10.86 -15.20 -5.59
N ASN A 187 -9.54 -15.02 -5.73
CA ASN A 187 -8.65 -15.82 -6.57
C ASN A 187 -9.11 -15.91 -8.04
N ASP A 188 -9.79 -14.87 -8.55
CA ASP A 188 -10.21 -14.81 -9.95
C ASP A 188 -9.07 -14.29 -10.83
N MET A 189 -8.67 -15.12 -11.79
CA MET A 189 -7.58 -14.87 -12.74
C MET A 189 -7.75 -13.59 -13.55
N ARG A 190 -8.98 -13.11 -13.74
CA ARG A 190 -9.26 -11.89 -14.51
C ARG A 190 -8.76 -10.64 -13.79
N GLY A 191 -8.84 -10.60 -12.46
CA GLY A 191 -8.28 -9.51 -11.65
C GLY A 191 -6.77 -9.44 -11.81
N TRP A 192 -6.10 -10.59 -11.62
CA TRP A 192 -4.65 -10.70 -11.80
C TRP A 192 -4.19 -10.29 -13.19
N ASN A 193 -4.88 -10.75 -14.24
CA ASN A 193 -4.57 -10.36 -15.61
C ASN A 193 -4.68 -8.84 -15.81
N TYR A 194 -5.74 -8.22 -15.29
CA TYR A 194 -5.95 -6.78 -15.42
C TYR A 194 -4.87 -5.96 -14.73
N LEU A 195 -4.43 -6.36 -13.53
CA LEU A 195 -3.38 -5.66 -12.78
C LEU A 195 -1.99 -5.86 -13.40
N VAL A 196 -1.66 -7.11 -13.80
CA VAL A 196 -0.38 -7.40 -14.45
C VAL A 196 -0.26 -6.69 -15.79
N GLN A 197 -1.33 -6.65 -16.59
CA GLN A 197 -1.32 -5.88 -17.85
C GLN A 197 -1.09 -4.38 -17.59
N GLY A 198 -1.66 -3.85 -16.50
CA GLY A 198 -1.44 -2.47 -16.08
C GLY A 198 0.03 -2.11 -15.85
N LEU A 199 0.85 -3.04 -15.32
CA LEU A 199 2.29 -2.80 -15.17
C LEU A 199 3.02 -2.57 -16.50
N PHE A 200 2.51 -3.13 -17.60
CA PHE A 200 3.07 -2.94 -18.95
C PHE A 200 2.33 -1.86 -19.74
N SER A 201 1.38 -1.15 -19.11
CA SER A 201 0.62 -0.09 -19.76
C SER A 201 1.50 1.13 -20.02
N THR A 202 1.31 1.76 -21.18
CA THR A 202 1.87 3.09 -21.47
C THR A 202 0.98 4.22 -20.93
N ASP A 203 -0.26 3.91 -20.57
CA ASP A 203 -1.16 4.84 -19.88
C ASP A 203 -0.74 5.00 -18.41
N GLU A 204 -0.46 6.25 -18.03
CA GLU A 204 0.13 6.62 -16.73
C GLU A 204 -0.78 6.28 -15.56
N TRP A 205 -2.07 6.62 -15.69
CA TRP A 205 -3.07 6.34 -14.67
C TRP A 205 -3.22 4.82 -14.49
N ARG A 206 -3.38 4.09 -15.59
CA ARG A 206 -3.52 2.63 -15.58
C ARG A 206 -2.32 1.93 -14.97
N PHE A 207 -1.11 2.40 -15.28
CA PHE A 207 0.12 1.92 -14.68
C PHE A 207 0.14 2.19 -13.17
N ALA A 208 -0.08 3.44 -12.76
CA ALA A 208 -0.03 3.87 -11.37
C ALA A 208 -1.06 3.12 -10.52
N SER A 209 -2.33 3.12 -10.93
CA SER A 209 -3.40 2.44 -10.20
C SER A 209 -3.18 0.94 -10.11
N SER A 210 -2.73 0.28 -11.18
CA SER A 210 -2.47 -1.17 -11.11
C SER A 210 -1.29 -1.52 -10.21
N SER A 211 -0.26 -0.67 -10.21
CA SER A 211 0.90 -0.84 -9.34
C SER A 211 0.53 -0.64 -7.87
N ASN A 212 -0.31 0.36 -7.56
CA ASN A 212 -0.83 0.60 -6.21
C ASN A 212 -1.72 -0.56 -5.76
N SER A 213 -2.70 -0.98 -6.58
CA SER A 213 -3.56 -2.12 -6.25
C SER A 213 -2.76 -3.40 -6.01
N LEU A 214 -1.69 -3.65 -6.77
CA LEU A 214 -0.79 -4.79 -6.48
C LEU A 214 -0.13 -4.67 -5.11
N CYS A 215 0.28 -3.47 -4.71
CA CYS A 215 0.90 -3.25 -3.40
C CYS A 215 -0.10 -3.29 -2.24
N GLU A 216 -1.36 -2.95 -2.50
CA GLU A 216 -2.48 -2.95 -1.55
C GLU A 216 -3.18 -4.31 -1.44
N LEU A 217 -2.92 -5.23 -2.38
CA LEU A 217 -3.22 -6.65 -2.19
C LEU A 217 -2.36 -7.15 -1.03
N HIS A 218 -2.92 -6.99 0.18
CA HIS A 218 -2.29 -7.22 1.46
C HIS A 218 -1.88 -8.70 1.65
N HIS A 219 -1.34 -9.03 2.83
CA HIS A 219 -0.94 -10.40 3.25
C HIS A 219 -2.01 -11.50 3.10
N ARG A 220 -3.23 -11.15 2.68
CA ARG A 220 -4.42 -12.01 2.64
C ARG A 220 -4.48 -12.93 1.40
N ILE A 221 -3.72 -12.66 0.33
CA ILE A 221 -3.82 -13.44 -0.93
C ILE A 221 -2.46 -13.75 -1.50
N ILE A 222 -2.17 -15.04 -1.73
CA ILE A 222 -0.94 -15.47 -2.39
C ILE A 222 -1.11 -15.32 -3.91
N PRO A 223 -0.29 -14.51 -4.60
CA PRO A 223 -0.39 -14.35 -6.04
C PRO A 223 -0.06 -15.68 -6.74
N PRO A 224 -0.78 -16.03 -7.82
CA PRO A 224 -0.44 -17.19 -8.64
C PRO A 224 0.99 -17.12 -9.16
N ARG A 225 1.65 -18.28 -9.31
CA ARG A 225 3.05 -18.38 -9.77
C ARG A 225 3.34 -17.61 -11.07
N TRP A 226 2.40 -17.62 -12.01
CA TRP A 226 2.56 -16.91 -13.28
C TRP A 226 2.52 -15.38 -13.12
N VAL A 227 1.80 -14.86 -12.13
CA VAL A 227 1.77 -13.42 -11.78
C VAL A 227 3.15 -13.01 -11.30
N VAL A 228 3.71 -13.75 -10.35
CA VAL A 228 5.07 -13.50 -9.85
C VAL A 228 6.08 -13.51 -10.99
N ASN A 229 6.03 -14.51 -11.88
CA ASN A 229 6.92 -14.59 -13.03
C ASN A 229 6.76 -13.41 -14.00
N ARG A 230 5.52 -12.94 -14.22
CA ARG A 230 5.25 -11.77 -15.05
C ARG A 230 5.77 -10.49 -14.42
N ILE A 231 5.66 -10.33 -13.11
CA ILE A 231 6.23 -9.19 -12.40
C ILE A 231 7.77 -9.23 -12.44
N LEU A 232 8.39 -10.40 -12.23
CA LEU A 232 9.84 -10.53 -12.38
C LEU A 232 10.32 -10.18 -13.79
N HIS A 233 9.56 -10.58 -14.81
CA HIS A 233 9.82 -10.16 -16.18
C HIS A 233 9.66 -8.65 -16.37
N TRP A 234 8.62 -8.05 -15.78
CA TRP A 234 8.44 -6.59 -15.79
C TRP A 234 9.64 -5.85 -15.20
N ILE A 235 10.14 -6.25 -14.02
CA ILE A 235 11.31 -5.63 -13.37
C ILE A 235 12.56 -5.74 -14.29
N ARG A 236 12.70 -6.86 -15.02
CA ARG A 236 13.79 -7.03 -16.01
C ARG A 236 13.69 -6.06 -17.19
N CYS A 237 12.48 -5.74 -17.63
CA CYS A 237 12.23 -4.85 -18.77
C CYS A 237 12.31 -3.35 -18.44
N LEU A 238 12.58 -2.97 -17.18
CA LEU A 238 12.77 -1.58 -16.79
C LEU A 238 14.05 -0.97 -17.43
N PRO A 239 14.05 0.33 -17.79
CA PRO A 239 12.99 1.31 -17.57
C PRO A 239 11.91 1.35 -18.67
N HIS A 240 12.05 0.57 -19.75
CA HIS A 240 11.15 0.66 -20.92
C HIS A 240 9.68 0.38 -20.60
N ALA A 241 9.42 -0.43 -19.57
CA ALA A 241 8.08 -0.74 -19.12
C ALA A 241 7.39 0.39 -18.31
N ILE A 242 8.12 1.41 -17.86
CA ILE A 242 7.51 2.59 -17.21
C ILE A 242 7.05 3.58 -18.28
N PRO A 243 5.83 4.16 -18.15
CA PRO A 243 5.35 5.22 -19.04
C PRO A 243 6.34 6.38 -19.18
N PRO A 244 6.56 6.93 -20.38
CA PRO A 244 7.62 7.93 -20.62
C PRO A 244 7.61 9.12 -19.66
N LYS A 245 6.44 9.66 -19.31
CA LYS A 245 6.33 10.82 -18.40
C LYS A 245 6.64 10.50 -16.94
N LEU A 246 6.61 9.22 -16.56
CA LEU A 246 6.93 8.74 -15.22
C LEU A 246 8.36 8.21 -15.10
N ARG A 247 9.16 8.24 -16.19
CA ARG A 247 10.56 7.79 -16.18
C ARG A 247 11.46 8.80 -15.47
N MET A 248 11.34 8.82 -14.14
CA MET A 248 12.23 9.53 -13.25
C MET A 248 12.96 8.51 -12.38
N ASP A 249 14.23 8.74 -12.12
CA ASP A 249 15.07 7.84 -11.33
C ASP A 249 14.49 7.57 -9.94
N SER A 250 13.93 8.59 -9.30
CA SER A 250 13.27 8.49 -8.00
C SER A 250 11.99 7.65 -8.05
N PHE A 251 11.19 7.82 -9.11
CA PHE A 251 9.95 7.08 -9.31
C PHE A 251 10.21 5.60 -9.63
N GLU A 252 11.18 5.28 -10.48
CA GLU A 252 11.59 3.90 -10.76
C GLU A 252 12.00 3.18 -9.47
N VAL A 253 12.87 3.80 -8.68
CA VAL A 253 13.31 3.23 -7.40
C VAL A 253 12.13 3.02 -6.46
N PHE A 254 11.24 4.02 -6.35
CA PHE A 254 10.05 3.94 -5.50
C PHE A 254 9.15 2.77 -5.88
N ILE A 255 8.80 2.65 -7.17
CA ILE A 255 7.87 1.63 -7.63
C ILE A 255 8.49 0.23 -7.56
N VAL A 256 9.78 0.09 -7.90
CA VAL A 256 10.48 -1.19 -7.76
C VAL A 256 10.53 -1.62 -6.30
N LYS A 257 10.86 -0.71 -5.37
CA LYS A 257 10.85 -1.03 -3.94
C LYS A 257 9.49 -1.55 -3.48
N LYS A 258 8.41 -0.87 -3.88
CA LYS A 258 7.04 -1.27 -3.56
C LYS A 258 6.68 -2.65 -4.12
N ILE A 259 6.94 -2.89 -5.40
CA ILE A 259 6.64 -4.17 -6.06
C ILE A 259 7.51 -5.32 -5.54
N VAL A 260 8.79 -5.08 -5.26
CA VAL A 260 9.66 -6.08 -4.64
C VAL A 260 9.19 -6.42 -3.24
N ARG A 261 8.80 -5.43 -2.43
CA ARG A 261 8.18 -5.68 -1.12
C ARG A 261 6.91 -6.53 -1.25
N PHE A 262 6.05 -6.23 -2.20
CA PHE A 262 4.86 -7.04 -2.48
C PHE A 262 5.24 -8.50 -2.77
N ILE A 263 6.15 -8.76 -3.71
CA ILE A 263 6.54 -10.13 -4.07
C ILE A 263 7.20 -10.87 -2.90
N LEU A 264 8.05 -10.18 -2.11
CA LEU A 264 8.77 -10.77 -0.98
C LEU A 264 7.87 -11.10 0.23
N GLN A 265 6.62 -10.62 0.27
CA GLN A 265 5.65 -11.04 1.29
C GLN A 265 5.19 -12.49 1.09
N TYR A 266 5.46 -13.10 -0.06
CA TYR A 266 4.99 -14.42 -0.42
C TYR A 266 6.13 -15.42 -0.58
N PRO A 267 5.91 -16.71 -0.30
CA PRO A 267 6.93 -17.73 -0.46
C PRO A 267 7.28 -17.89 -1.94
N LEU A 268 8.45 -17.39 -2.31
CA LEU A 268 9.01 -17.54 -3.66
C LEU A 268 9.64 -18.93 -3.83
N ASP A 269 9.45 -19.52 -5.00
CA ASP A 269 10.22 -20.68 -5.37
C ASP A 269 11.70 -20.31 -5.62
N PHE A 270 12.58 -21.31 -5.59
CA PHE A 270 14.01 -21.06 -5.75
C PHE A 270 14.38 -20.36 -7.08
N PRO A 271 13.85 -20.78 -8.25
CA PRO A 271 14.04 -20.05 -9.51
C PRO A 271 13.63 -18.56 -9.45
N GLN A 272 12.53 -18.24 -8.77
CA GLN A 272 12.05 -16.87 -8.58
C GLN A 272 12.99 -16.06 -7.68
N LYS A 273 13.46 -16.64 -6.56
CA LYS A 273 14.44 -15.99 -5.69
C LYS A 273 15.74 -15.66 -6.43
N VAL A 274 16.30 -16.62 -7.16
CA VAL A 274 17.52 -16.40 -7.98
C VAL A 274 17.27 -15.35 -9.06
N SER A 275 16.12 -15.43 -9.74
CA SER A 275 15.74 -14.48 -10.78
C SER A 275 15.66 -13.05 -10.27
N LEU A 276 15.04 -12.84 -9.10
CA LEU A 276 14.92 -11.53 -8.48
C LEU A 276 16.29 -11.01 -8.00
N LEU A 277 17.11 -11.90 -7.43
CA LEU A 277 18.42 -11.54 -6.90
C LEU A 277 19.39 -11.06 -8.00
N LEU A 278 19.41 -11.76 -9.14
CA LEU A 278 20.18 -11.34 -10.32
C LEU A 278 19.76 -9.96 -10.83
N VAL A 279 18.46 -9.68 -10.83
CA VAL A 279 17.92 -8.39 -11.29
C VAL A 279 18.29 -7.28 -10.32
N LEU A 280 18.15 -7.50 -9.01
CA LEU A 280 18.54 -6.52 -7.99
C LEU A 280 20.05 -6.25 -7.99
N GLN A 281 20.89 -7.27 -8.23
CA GLN A 281 22.34 -7.11 -8.35
C GLN A 281 22.71 -6.18 -9.51
N GLN A 282 22.10 -6.38 -10.69
CA GLN A 282 22.31 -5.49 -11.84
C GLN A 282 21.92 -4.05 -11.53
N ARG A 283 20.86 -3.84 -10.73
CA ARG A 283 20.40 -2.49 -10.33
C ARG A 283 21.28 -1.84 -9.27
N ILE A 284 21.83 -2.61 -8.33
CA ILE A 284 22.81 -2.11 -7.35
C ILE A 284 24.06 -1.59 -8.05
N ALA A 285 24.54 -2.27 -9.09
CA ALA A 285 25.69 -1.79 -9.86
C ALA A 285 25.45 -0.40 -10.49
N GLN A 286 24.18 -0.03 -10.73
CA GLN A 286 23.79 1.28 -11.26
C GLN A 286 23.50 2.30 -10.16
N LYS A 287 22.79 1.89 -9.09
CA LYS A 287 22.33 2.75 -7.99
C LYS A 287 22.42 1.99 -6.65
N PRO A 288 23.60 1.91 -6.03
CA PRO A 288 23.82 1.05 -4.86
C PRO A 288 22.94 1.44 -3.68
N ASP A 289 22.92 2.71 -3.28
CA ASP A 289 22.16 3.18 -2.11
C ASP A 289 20.64 2.97 -2.24
N ALA A 290 20.14 3.00 -3.47
CA ALA A 290 18.72 2.86 -3.75
C ALA A 290 18.23 1.42 -3.55
N TYR A 291 18.93 0.43 -4.09
CA TYR A 291 18.45 -0.97 -4.16
C TYR A 291 19.04 -1.90 -3.11
N HIS A 292 20.11 -1.48 -2.43
CA HIS A 292 20.81 -2.27 -1.43
C HIS A 292 19.92 -2.79 -0.27
N PRO A 293 18.95 -2.03 0.29
CA PRO A 293 18.06 -2.57 1.33
C PRO A 293 17.20 -3.76 0.88
N ALA A 294 16.61 -3.66 -0.33
CA ALA A 294 15.76 -4.73 -0.87
C ALA A 294 16.58 -5.98 -1.22
N PHE A 295 17.79 -5.78 -1.72
CA PHE A 295 18.73 -6.87 -1.99
C PHE A 295 19.18 -7.58 -0.70
N ARG A 296 19.52 -6.85 0.35
CA ARG A 296 19.87 -7.42 1.66
C ARG A 296 18.76 -8.32 2.20
N MET A 297 17.50 -7.86 2.17
CA MET A 297 16.35 -8.63 2.60
C MET A 297 16.23 -9.96 1.85
N LEU A 298 16.32 -9.93 0.51
CA LEU A 298 16.21 -11.14 -0.32
C LEU A 298 17.42 -12.07 -0.16
N ALA A 299 18.64 -11.52 -0.09
CA ALA A 299 19.86 -12.29 0.12
C ALA A 299 19.78 -13.10 1.42
N HIS A 300 19.27 -12.47 2.49
CA HIS A 300 19.06 -13.13 3.76
C HIS A 300 18.05 -14.29 3.69
N ASP A 301 16.89 -14.08 3.06
CA ASP A 301 15.88 -15.14 2.85
C ASP A 301 16.43 -16.32 2.03
N VAL A 302 17.25 -16.06 1.02
CA VAL A 302 17.93 -17.09 0.23
C VAL A 302 18.93 -17.89 1.09
N LEU A 303 19.69 -17.23 1.98
CA LEU A 303 20.63 -17.87 2.89
C LEU A 303 19.92 -18.77 3.93
N ILE A 304 18.81 -18.29 4.51
CA ILE A 304 17.98 -19.09 5.43
C ILE A 304 17.44 -20.32 4.72
N TRP A 305 16.85 -20.14 3.53
CA TRP A 305 16.29 -21.25 2.76
C TRP A 305 17.35 -22.30 2.41
N ALA A 306 18.55 -21.87 2.01
CA ALA A 306 19.67 -22.77 1.70
C ALA A 306 20.11 -23.58 2.95
N ARG A 307 20.11 -22.95 4.13
CA ARG A 307 20.42 -23.59 5.42
C ARG A 307 19.33 -24.58 5.84
N ALA A 308 18.05 -24.22 5.68
CA ALA A 308 16.90 -25.04 6.08
C ALA A 308 16.71 -26.28 5.18
N SER A 309 16.97 -26.14 3.88
CA SER A 309 16.77 -27.21 2.88
C SER A 309 17.84 -28.32 2.94
N ARG A 310 18.73 -28.31 3.96
CA ARG A 310 19.87 -29.22 4.09
C ARG A 310 20.66 -29.39 2.78
N TYR A 311 20.75 -28.34 1.95
CA TYR A 311 21.74 -28.34 0.87
C TYR A 311 23.08 -28.56 1.55
N PRO A 312 23.76 -29.68 1.25
CA PRO A 312 24.62 -30.30 2.22
C PRO A 312 25.72 -29.32 2.60
N TYR A 313 25.96 -29.27 3.91
CA TYR A 313 27.14 -28.80 4.63
C TYR A 313 28.49 -28.93 3.86
N GLN A 314 28.55 -29.79 2.84
CA GLN A 314 29.63 -29.97 1.88
C GLN A 314 29.86 -28.78 0.91
N LEU A 315 28.85 -28.00 0.52
CA LEU A 315 29.05 -26.76 -0.25
C LEU A 315 29.59 -25.62 0.64
N TRP A 316 29.23 -25.62 1.92
CA TRP A 316 29.71 -24.65 2.91
C TRP A 316 31.21 -24.79 3.20
N ARG A 317 31.79 -26.00 3.06
CA ARG A 317 33.24 -26.25 3.15
C ARG A 317 34.07 -25.76 1.95
N GLN A 318 33.44 -25.30 0.87
CA GLN A 318 34.15 -24.76 -0.31
C GLN A 318 34.50 -23.27 -0.20
N LEU A 319 34.15 -22.65 0.93
CA LEU A 319 34.69 -21.37 1.34
C LEU A 319 36.06 -21.62 2.00
N GLU A 320 37.09 -21.63 1.14
CA GLU A 320 38.54 -21.66 1.40
C GLU A 320 39.15 -22.88 2.11
N TRP A 321 39.61 -23.85 1.31
CA TRP A 321 40.73 -24.74 1.64
C TRP A 321 41.67 -24.88 0.42
N PRO A 322 42.96 -25.24 0.61
CA PRO A 322 44.05 -25.04 -0.34
C PRO A 322 43.88 -25.76 -1.70
N PRO A 323 44.64 -25.37 -2.74
CA PRO A 323 44.28 -25.52 -4.17
C PRO A 323 44.12 -26.92 -4.76
N ALA A 324 44.35 -28.00 -4.00
CA ALA A 324 44.67 -29.29 -4.59
C ALA A 324 43.48 -30.23 -4.85
N ILE A 325 42.25 -29.94 -4.41
CA ILE A 325 41.11 -30.83 -4.67
C ILE A 325 39.84 -30.00 -4.93
N ARG A 326 39.52 -29.77 -6.21
CA ARG A 326 38.23 -29.19 -6.64
C ARG A 326 37.29 -30.29 -7.14
N PRO A 327 36.07 -30.45 -6.59
CA PRO A 327 35.06 -31.30 -7.18
C PRO A 327 34.25 -30.55 -8.26
N TYR A 328 33.80 -31.31 -9.26
CA TYR A 328 33.04 -30.84 -10.42
C TYR A 328 31.70 -30.19 -10.03
N ILE A 329 31.48 -28.95 -10.48
CA ILE A 329 30.21 -28.21 -10.33
C ILE A 329 29.35 -28.51 -11.56
N HIS A 330 28.15 -29.05 -11.36
CA HIS A 330 27.21 -29.27 -12.45
C HIS A 330 26.87 -27.93 -13.13
N PRO A 331 26.91 -27.82 -14.47
CA PRO A 331 26.77 -26.55 -15.21
C PRO A 331 25.50 -25.74 -14.86
N SER A 332 24.41 -26.43 -14.51
CA SER A 332 23.13 -25.80 -14.15
C SER A 332 23.16 -25.01 -12.83
N ASN A 333 24.12 -25.27 -11.94
CA ASN A 333 24.18 -24.68 -10.60
C ASN A 333 25.36 -23.72 -10.41
N ALA A 334 26.18 -23.52 -11.45
CA ALA A 334 27.34 -22.63 -11.42
C ALA A 334 26.98 -21.15 -11.11
N PRO A 335 25.90 -20.56 -11.68
CA PRO A 335 25.52 -19.18 -11.36
C PRO A 335 25.08 -19.01 -9.90
N VAL A 336 24.38 -20.01 -9.36
CA VAL A 336 23.92 -20.05 -7.96
C VAL A 336 25.10 -20.17 -7.00
N ALA A 337 26.03 -21.07 -7.29
CA ALA A 337 27.22 -21.27 -6.46
C ALA A 337 28.16 -20.05 -6.46
N GLY A 338 28.19 -19.28 -7.55
CA GLY A 338 28.87 -17.98 -7.62
C GLY A 338 28.15 -16.91 -6.80
N LEU A 339 26.82 -16.83 -6.93
CA LEU A 339 25.98 -15.91 -6.17
C LEU A 339 26.06 -16.13 -4.66
N LEU A 340 25.91 -17.38 -4.20
CA LEU A 340 25.99 -17.71 -2.78
C LEU A 340 27.40 -17.44 -2.21
N ARG A 341 28.46 -17.64 -3.01
CA ARG A 341 29.83 -17.27 -2.62
C ARG A 341 29.98 -15.77 -2.44
N MET A 342 29.45 -14.97 -3.36
CA MET A 342 29.47 -13.51 -3.28
C MET A 342 28.67 -13.01 -2.06
N LEU A 343 27.46 -13.51 -1.82
CA LEU A 343 26.65 -13.13 -0.67
C LEU A 343 27.34 -13.44 0.67
N VAL A 344 28.01 -14.59 0.75
CA VAL A 344 28.76 -14.98 1.95
C VAL A 344 30.05 -14.16 2.10
N GLN A 345 30.70 -13.74 1.02
CA GLN A 345 31.89 -12.89 1.08
C GLN A 345 31.57 -11.44 1.45
N GLU A 346 30.51 -10.86 0.89
CA GLU A 346 30.15 -9.44 1.10
C GLU A 346 29.48 -9.19 2.47
N TYR A 347 28.77 -10.18 3.04
CA TYR A 347 27.93 -9.97 4.23
C TYR A 347 28.34 -10.81 5.45
N LYS A 348 29.57 -11.37 5.45
CA LYS A 348 30.10 -12.26 6.50
C LYS A 348 30.25 -11.64 7.91
N GLY A 349 29.94 -10.35 8.09
CA GLY A 349 30.18 -9.60 9.33
C GLY A 349 29.05 -8.67 9.79
N VAL A 350 27.85 -8.76 9.21
CA VAL A 350 26.68 -8.02 9.71
C VAL A 350 26.01 -8.88 10.79
N ASP A 351 25.90 -8.39 12.02
CA ASP A 351 25.13 -9.07 13.07
C ASP A 351 23.63 -8.88 12.80
N ILE A 352 23.12 -9.80 11.98
CA ILE A 352 21.79 -9.77 11.38
C ILE A 352 20.68 -9.75 12.45
N PHE A 353 20.98 -10.17 13.70
CA PHE A 353 20.00 -10.23 14.79
C PHE A 353 19.79 -8.89 15.52
N GLU A 354 20.76 -7.96 15.51
CA GLU A 354 20.56 -6.62 16.10
C GLU A 354 19.66 -5.74 15.23
N GLU A 355 19.82 -5.75 13.90
CA GLU A 355 18.97 -4.98 13.00
C GLU A 355 17.52 -5.52 12.96
N ILE A 356 17.32 -6.83 13.15
CA ILE A 356 16.00 -7.49 13.18
C ILE A 356 15.20 -7.25 14.47
N ARG A 357 15.80 -6.74 15.57
CA ARG A 357 15.00 -6.35 16.75
C ARG A 357 13.93 -5.30 16.42
N THR A 358 14.07 -4.59 15.30
CA THR A 358 13.09 -3.62 14.77
C THR A 358 12.02 -4.21 13.87
N TRP A 359 12.16 -5.46 13.39
CA TRP A 359 11.23 -6.09 12.46
C TRP A 359 10.83 -7.48 12.96
N LYS A 360 9.70 -7.55 13.69
CA LYS A 360 9.08 -8.82 14.05
C LYS A 360 8.25 -9.31 12.85
N PRO A 361 8.58 -10.47 12.25
CA PRO A 361 7.65 -11.15 11.36
C PRO A 361 6.45 -11.61 12.21
N GLN A 362 5.23 -11.22 11.83
CA GLN A 362 4.04 -11.85 12.39
C GLN A 362 3.93 -13.25 11.78
N SER A 363 3.96 -14.25 12.65
CA SER A 363 3.88 -15.69 12.36
C SER A 363 2.51 -16.12 11.86
#